data_AF-A0A0F9D519-F1
#
_entry.id   AF-A0A0F9D519-F1
#
_cell.length_a   1.000
_cell.length_b   1.000
_cell.length_c   1.000
_cell.angle_alpha   90.00
_cell.angle_beta   90.00
_cell.angle_gamma   90.00
#
_symmetry.space_group_name_H-M   'P 1'
#
loop_
_entity.id
_entity.type
_entity.pdbx_description
1 polymer ?
#
loop_
_entity_poly.entity_id
_entity_poly.type
_entity_poly.pdbx_seq_one_letter_code
_entity_poly.pdbx_strand_id
1 'polypeptide(L)'
;SLISSHRDHIHNLGIGTTRGDILIWNSTPVASRLAVGNDKTYLRSNGTDPAWSTIPASEVLIPDIGSPTYTTVEHMNTLFHSTGWFSGGAITDAGGATINVAAGTGAMRASDSPVAQLLFFDWSSASGQAITANSIRYVGVEYNAGSPQVVVRTSNNFDNNKDFSLGTVVNEGGTLHIQNAPWKIGDHASAMIQRARGVAPIARDKAVGGLIFSETGTRNVVVSTGALWHGLTSFTVSAIDTDPGGAADTFTTYSAGGQEATGVAAWPNAQYDSSGTLTNMDNNRWANLWWYLELDGELVMVYGTAQYTSAAKAGEEATPSTLPNRLQVHGILAARFIFQKSAGTAAEILSAFDTPFSVLGVTDHGNLGGLLDDDHTIHPLLLGRSGGQTLIGGTAAGEDLTLQSTAHATRGSIFLGSSQFELDETTGQVKLPTGDIVVKTIHEVTDEGLVLSTNFNTESINGNTVLDSSTFNNHGTNNGATHNISG
;
A
#
# COMPACT_ATOMS: atom_id res chain seq x y z
N SER A 1 17.80 47.13 78.39
CA SER A 1 17.68 46.66 79.78
C SER A 1 16.82 45.40 79.78
N LEU A 2 17.47 44.23 79.86
CA LEU A 2 16.90 42.99 80.38
C LEU A 2 18.09 42.06 80.65
N ILE A 3 18.67 42.27 81.82
CA ILE A 3 19.56 41.32 82.47
C ILE A 3 18.66 40.15 82.87
N SER A 4 18.77 39.00 82.20
CA SER A 4 18.24 37.77 82.76
C SER A 4 19.35 37.09 83.54
N SER A 5 19.18 37.01 84.85
CA SER A 5 19.96 36.11 85.69
C SER A 5 19.76 34.69 85.16
N HIS A 6 20.83 34.04 84.71
CA HIS A 6 20.82 32.60 84.52
C HIS A 6 20.83 31.96 85.92
N ARG A 7 19.64 31.93 86.55
CA ARG A 7 19.36 30.93 87.58
C ARG A 7 19.21 29.63 86.82
N ASP A 8 19.88 28.58 87.28
CA ASP A 8 19.64 27.20 86.88
C ASP A 8 18.17 26.86 87.14
N HIS A 9 17.30 27.26 86.22
CA HIS A 9 15.94 26.78 86.16
C HIS A 9 16.04 25.40 85.54
N ILE A 10 16.18 24.40 86.42
CA ILE A 10 15.87 23.02 86.08
C ILE A 10 14.41 23.05 85.62
N HIS A 11 14.20 22.96 84.30
CA HIS A 11 12.88 22.62 83.79
C HIS A 11 12.59 21.21 84.31
N ASN A 12 11.81 21.12 85.39
CA ASN A 12 11.23 19.86 85.83
C ASN A 12 10.24 19.41 84.75
N LEU A 13 10.75 18.90 83.64
CA LEU A 13 10.02 18.05 82.72
C LEU A 13 9.83 16.72 83.47
N GLY A 14 8.92 16.72 84.43
CA GLY A 14 8.56 15.53 85.17
C GLY A 14 7.76 14.59 84.29
N ILE A 15 8.38 13.93 83.31
CA ILE A 15 7.79 12.86 82.50
C ILE A 15 8.86 12.24 81.59
N GLY A 16 8.90 10.90 81.54
CA GLY A 16 9.86 10.13 80.77
C GLY A 16 9.94 10.55 79.30
N THR A 17 11.15 10.93 78.87
CA THR A 17 11.49 11.15 77.47
C THR A 17 11.96 9.84 76.85
N THR A 18 11.69 9.68 75.56
CA THR A 18 12.22 8.59 74.75
C THR A 18 13.29 9.15 73.82
N ARG A 19 14.27 8.32 73.44
CA ARG A 19 15.27 8.71 72.44
C ARG A 19 14.57 9.18 71.15
N GLY A 20 14.95 10.36 70.65
CA GLY A 20 14.40 10.93 69.43
C GLY A 20 13.31 12.00 69.64
N ASP A 21 12.85 12.21 70.88
CA ASP A 21 11.94 13.31 71.20
C ASP A 21 12.61 14.68 71.00
N ILE A 22 11.80 15.70 70.69
CA ILE A 22 12.23 17.08 70.50
C ILE A 22 11.58 17.96 71.57
N LEU A 23 12.34 18.95 72.07
CA LEU A 23 11.81 19.99 72.95
C LEU A 23 11.37 21.20 72.11
N ILE A 24 10.12 21.61 72.23
CA ILE A 24 9.52 22.73 71.48
C ILE A 24 9.01 23.80 72.45
N TRP A 25 9.07 25.07 72.07
CA TRP A 25 8.50 26.17 72.87
C TRP A 25 7.07 26.42 72.45
N ASN A 26 6.16 26.51 73.43
CA ASN A 26 4.75 26.83 73.17
C ASN A 26 4.43 28.30 73.55
N SER A 27 3.18 28.70 73.38
CA SER A 27 2.69 30.06 73.69
C SER A 27 2.70 30.45 75.18
N THR A 28 3.02 29.54 76.10
CA THR A 28 2.97 29.73 77.56
C THR A 28 4.36 29.90 78.21
N PRO A 29 5.31 30.58 77.53
CA PRO A 29 6.75 30.50 77.79
C PRO A 29 7.32 29.22 78.42
N VAL A 30 6.73 28.06 78.13
CA VAL A 30 7.16 26.77 78.70
C VAL A 30 7.57 25.83 77.57
N ALA A 31 8.69 25.15 77.78
CA ALA A 31 9.15 24.10 76.90
C ALA A 31 8.23 22.87 77.03
N SER A 32 7.71 22.40 75.91
CA SER A 32 6.85 21.23 75.77
C SER A 32 7.57 20.12 75.01
N ARG A 33 7.25 18.87 75.33
CA ARG A 33 7.76 17.70 74.61
C ARG A 33 6.95 17.49 73.33
N LEU A 34 7.63 17.42 72.19
CA LEU A 34 7.12 16.80 70.97
C LEU A 34 7.73 15.40 70.87
N ALA A 35 6.89 14.37 71.03
CA ALA A 35 7.34 12.98 70.93
C ALA A 35 7.94 12.70 69.54
N VAL A 36 8.89 11.77 69.45
CA VAL A 36 9.45 11.34 68.16
C VAL A 36 8.35 10.98 67.16
N GLY A 37 8.49 11.43 65.91
CA GLY A 37 7.54 11.15 64.84
C GLY A 37 7.54 9.68 64.43
N ASN A 38 6.47 9.28 63.73
CA ASN A 38 6.39 7.96 63.08
C ASN A 38 7.36 7.88 61.87
N ASP A 39 7.57 6.68 61.35
CA ASP A 39 8.30 6.48 60.11
C ASP A 39 7.74 7.37 58.97
N LYS A 40 8.63 7.95 58.16
CA LYS A 40 8.32 8.87 57.04
C LYS A 40 7.53 10.13 57.41
N THR A 41 7.68 10.61 58.64
CA THR A 41 7.21 11.93 59.04
C THR A 41 8.36 12.93 59.13
N TYR A 42 8.06 14.18 58.81
CA TYR A 42 9.00 15.31 58.80
C TYR A 42 8.47 16.41 59.72
N LEU A 43 9.40 17.12 60.37
CA LEU A 43 9.03 18.24 61.21
C LEU A 43 8.55 19.38 60.32
N ARG A 44 7.28 19.76 60.47
CA ARG A 44 6.62 20.81 59.70
C ARG A 44 6.13 21.89 60.66
N SER A 45 6.23 23.15 60.24
CA SER A 45 5.54 24.26 60.90
C SER A 45 4.31 24.65 60.09
N ASN A 46 3.18 24.88 60.76
CA ASN A 46 1.99 25.50 60.18
C ASN A 46 1.93 27.01 60.46
N GLY A 47 3.02 27.60 60.96
CA GLY A 47 3.09 28.99 61.41
C GLY A 47 2.66 29.23 62.86
N THR A 48 2.11 28.21 63.55
CA THR A 48 1.74 28.28 64.97
C THR A 48 2.60 27.33 65.80
N ASP A 49 2.50 26.02 65.53
CA ASP A 49 3.23 24.99 66.27
C ASP A 49 3.97 24.04 65.30
N PRO A 50 5.17 23.56 65.67
CA PRO A 50 5.82 22.48 64.95
C PRO A 50 5.11 21.16 65.24
N ALA A 51 4.84 20.38 64.19
CA ALA A 51 4.23 19.06 64.26
C ALA A 51 4.86 18.11 63.25
N TRP A 52 4.74 16.81 63.51
CA TRP A 52 5.13 15.78 62.54
C TRP A 52 4.06 15.66 61.47
N SER A 53 4.48 15.74 60.21
CA SER A 53 3.59 15.62 59.05
C SER A 53 4.26 14.83 57.94
N THR A 54 3.47 14.30 57.01
CA THR A 54 3.98 13.94 55.68
C THR A 54 4.20 15.21 54.84
N ILE A 55 4.99 15.10 53.77
CA ILE A 55 5.19 16.18 52.79
C ILE A 55 4.40 15.79 51.53
N PRO A 56 3.29 16.47 51.21
CA PRO A 56 2.55 16.20 49.99
C PRO A 56 3.31 16.73 48.76
N ALA A 57 3.11 16.10 47.60
CA ALA A 57 3.75 16.52 46.35
C ALA A 57 3.38 17.97 45.94
N SER A 58 2.23 18.47 46.40
CA SER A 58 1.78 19.85 46.22
C SER A 58 2.59 20.88 47.00
N GLU A 59 3.46 20.46 47.92
CA GLU A 59 4.33 21.33 48.72
C GLU A 59 5.81 21.18 48.34
N VAL A 60 6.16 20.23 47.48
CA VAL A 60 7.52 20.06 46.97
C VAL A 60 7.69 20.92 45.74
N LEU A 61 8.43 22.03 45.88
CA LEU A 61 8.65 22.99 44.80
C LEU A 61 9.67 22.46 43.77
N ILE A 62 9.46 22.84 42.51
CA ILE A 62 10.44 22.70 41.43
C ILE A 62 11.09 24.06 41.15
N PRO A 63 12.34 24.12 40.63
CA PRO A 63 12.96 25.39 40.25
C PRO A 63 12.10 26.16 39.24
N ASP A 64 11.87 27.44 39.49
CA ASP A 64 11.03 28.31 38.67
C ASP A 64 11.71 29.64 38.32
N ILE A 65 11.10 30.37 37.38
CA ILE A 65 11.48 31.74 37.02
C ILE A 65 10.25 32.62 37.23
N GLY A 66 10.35 33.60 38.14
CA GLY A 66 9.28 34.57 38.41
C GLY A 66 8.17 33.99 39.28
N SER A 67 6.92 34.02 38.79
CA SER A 67 5.76 33.49 39.50
C SER A 67 4.86 32.70 38.53
N PRO A 68 5.32 31.52 38.08
CA PRO A 68 4.55 30.72 37.14
C PRO A 68 3.36 30.05 37.82
N THR A 69 2.38 29.66 37.01
CA THR A 69 1.17 28.95 37.45
C THR A 69 1.46 27.60 38.10
N TYR A 70 2.53 26.93 37.68
CA TYR A 70 2.86 25.56 38.07
C TYR A 70 4.25 25.50 38.71
N THR A 71 4.31 25.19 39.99
CA THR A 71 5.52 25.33 40.81
C THR A 71 5.90 24.08 41.61
N THR A 72 5.19 22.95 41.46
CA THR A 72 5.32 21.81 42.36
C THR A 72 5.50 20.48 41.62
N VAL A 73 5.99 19.48 42.33
CA VAL A 73 6.08 18.09 41.82
C VAL A 73 4.70 17.54 41.47
N GLU A 74 3.64 17.93 42.20
CA GLU A 74 2.26 17.56 41.84
C GLU A 74 1.84 18.14 40.48
N HIS A 75 2.19 19.40 40.21
CA HIS A 75 1.93 20.00 38.91
C HIS A 75 2.72 19.30 37.80
N MET A 76 3.98 18.93 38.05
CA MET A 76 4.77 18.15 37.10
C MET A 76 4.09 16.82 36.77
N ASN A 77 3.66 16.06 37.78
CA ASN A 77 2.93 14.80 37.58
C ASN A 77 1.64 15.00 36.77
N THR A 78 0.91 16.07 37.10
CA THR A 78 -0.34 16.43 36.44
C THR A 78 -0.12 16.80 34.96
N LEU A 79 0.91 17.58 34.63
CA LEU A 79 1.08 18.12 33.28
C LEU A 79 1.69 17.13 32.28
N PHE A 80 2.65 16.31 32.72
CA PHE A 80 3.40 15.44 31.80
C PHE A 80 2.79 14.05 31.62
N HIS A 81 1.99 13.58 32.57
CA HIS A 81 1.35 12.27 32.49
C HIS A 81 -0.09 12.37 31.98
N SER A 82 -0.72 11.23 31.75
CA SER A 82 -2.05 11.12 31.13
C SER A 82 -2.93 10.17 31.93
N THR A 83 -4.24 10.22 31.65
CA THR A 83 -5.22 9.23 32.11
C THR A 83 -5.03 7.92 31.36
N GLY A 84 -5.23 6.79 32.04
CA GLY A 84 -5.17 5.47 31.42
C GLY A 84 -4.85 4.32 32.35
N TRP A 85 -4.56 3.19 31.72
CA TRP A 85 -4.34 1.89 32.32
C TRP A 85 -2.86 1.62 32.67
N PHE A 86 -2.63 0.98 33.83
CA PHE A 86 -1.32 0.46 34.25
C PHE A 86 -1.27 -1.08 34.25
N SER A 87 -2.21 -1.74 34.93
CA SER A 87 -2.27 -3.21 35.02
C SER A 87 -3.67 -3.73 35.40
N GLY A 88 -3.92 -5.04 35.21
CA GLY A 88 -5.20 -5.68 35.52
C GLY A 88 -6.29 -5.41 34.46
N GLY A 89 -7.57 -5.45 34.84
CA GLY A 89 -8.68 -5.08 33.94
C GLY A 89 -8.97 -6.04 32.79
N ALA A 90 -8.43 -7.27 32.81
CA ALA A 90 -8.65 -8.25 31.75
C ALA A 90 -10.15 -8.55 31.57
N ILE A 91 -10.60 -8.46 30.32
CA ILE A 91 -11.96 -8.81 29.89
C ILE A 91 -11.94 -10.27 29.46
N THR A 92 -12.82 -11.08 30.06
CA THR A 92 -12.92 -12.53 29.82
C THR A 92 -14.36 -12.94 29.60
N ASP A 93 -14.57 -13.99 28.79
CA ASP A 93 -15.88 -14.57 28.58
C ASP A 93 -16.33 -15.30 29.86
N ALA A 94 -17.52 -14.94 30.36
CA ALA A 94 -18.11 -15.54 31.55
C ALA A 94 -19.20 -16.58 31.20
N GLY A 95 -19.41 -16.84 29.91
CA GLY A 95 -20.50 -17.65 29.39
C GLY A 95 -21.82 -16.87 29.32
N GLY A 96 -22.79 -17.46 28.59
CA GLY A 96 -24.15 -16.91 28.53
C GLY A 96 -24.25 -15.50 27.97
N ALA A 97 -23.37 -15.12 27.02
CA ALA A 97 -23.27 -13.76 26.47
C ALA A 97 -22.96 -12.69 27.54
N THR A 98 -22.18 -13.06 28.57
CA THR A 98 -21.71 -12.14 29.60
C THR A 98 -20.18 -12.11 29.67
N ILE A 99 -19.63 -11.00 30.15
CA ILE A 99 -18.19 -10.84 30.39
C ILE A 99 -17.89 -10.61 31.87
N ASN A 100 -16.69 -11.00 32.28
CA ASN A 100 -16.06 -10.56 33.52
C ASN A 100 -14.92 -9.60 33.20
N VAL A 101 -14.78 -8.56 34.02
CA VAL A 101 -13.67 -7.59 33.99
C VAL A 101 -12.94 -7.67 35.32
N ALA A 102 -11.66 -8.03 35.27
CA ALA A 102 -10.83 -8.14 36.47
C ALA A 102 -10.60 -6.77 37.14
N ALA A 103 -10.23 -6.81 38.44
CA ALA A 103 -9.71 -5.63 39.12
C ALA A 103 -8.43 -5.13 38.44
N GLY A 104 -8.09 -3.86 38.64
CA GLY A 104 -6.89 -3.26 38.05
C GLY A 104 -6.60 -1.88 38.60
N THR A 105 -5.58 -1.25 38.01
CA THR A 105 -5.02 0.02 38.47
C THR A 105 -4.67 0.95 37.32
N GLY A 106 -4.78 2.25 37.55
CA GLY A 106 -4.62 3.28 36.53
C GLY A 106 -4.56 4.69 37.11
N ALA A 107 -4.63 5.67 36.22
CA ALA A 107 -4.68 7.08 36.58
C ALA A 107 -5.79 7.80 35.81
N MET A 108 -6.40 8.81 36.42
CA MET A 108 -7.44 9.63 35.80
C MET A 108 -7.52 11.04 36.39
N ARG A 109 -8.10 11.97 35.64
CA ARG A 109 -8.26 13.37 36.05
C ARG A 109 -9.41 13.54 37.03
N ALA A 110 -9.24 14.44 37.99
CA ALA A 110 -10.29 14.83 38.94
C ALA A 110 -11.50 15.53 38.27
N SER A 111 -11.30 16.10 37.08
CA SER A 111 -12.35 16.68 36.24
C SER A 111 -12.02 16.50 34.76
N ASP A 112 -12.96 16.81 33.87
CA ASP A 112 -12.75 16.74 32.42
C ASP A 112 -11.88 17.93 31.95
N SER A 113 -10.59 17.84 32.25
CA SER A 113 -9.61 18.85 31.89
C SER A 113 -8.20 18.24 31.89
N PRO A 114 -7.38 18.54 30.88
CA PRO A 114 -6.03 18.01 30.79
C PRO A 114 -5.08 18.54 31.89
N VAL A 115 -5.46 19.63 32.56
CA VAL A 115 -4.68 20.24 33.66
C VAL A 115 -5.28 19.97 35.04
N ALA A 116 -6.41 19.25 35.11
CA ALA A 116 -6.94 18.81 36.39
C ALA A 116 -6.03 17.77 37.02
N GLN A 117 -6.01 17.73 38.36
CA GLN A 117 -5.16 16.82 39.13
C GLN A 117 -5.26 15.39 38.61
N LEU A 118 -4.10 14.76 38.38
CA LEU A 118 -4.02 13.36 37.99
C LEU A 118 -4.03 12.48 39.24
N LEU A 119 -5.05 11.63 39.36
CA LEU A 119 -5.29 10.77 40.50
C LEU A 119 -4.98 9.33 40.13
N PHE A 120 -4.17 8.66 40.96
CA PHE A 120 -3.92 7.23 40.82
C PHE A 120 -4.97 6.47 41.60
N PHE A 121 -5.46 5.37 41.07
CA PHE A 121 -6.58 4.65 41.66
C PHE A 121 -6.58 3.17 41.26
N ASP A 122 -7.30 2.38 42.06
CA ASP A 122 -7.65 1.00 41.76
C ASP A 122 -9.16 0.90 41.50
N TRP A 123 -9.57 0.01 40.60
CA TRP A 123 -10.98 -0.35 40.42
C TRP A 123 -11.22 -1.80 40.81
N SER A 124 -12.43 -2.06 41.30
CA SER A 124 -12.88 -3.41 41.64
C SER A 124 -13.30 -4.21 40.40
N SER A 125 -13.28 -5.54 40.49
CA SER A 125 -13.75 -6.41 39.41
C SER A 125 -15.26 -6.29 39.20
N ALA A 126 -15.69 -6.32 37.94
CA ALA A 126 -17.11 -6.40 37.57
C ALA A 126 -17.39 -7.75 36.90
N SER A 127 -18.37 -8.51 37.41
CA SER A 127 -18.69 -9.85 36.90
C SER A 127 -20.06 -9.87 36.22
N GLY A 128 -20.26 -10.80 35.29
CA GLY A 128 -21.56 -11.09 34.67
C GLY A 128 -22.16 -9.92 33.86
N GLN A 129 -21.32 -9.09 33.24
CA GLN A 129 -21.80 -7.94 32.46
C GLN A 129 -22.39 -8.43 31.13
N ALA A 130 -23.69 -8.24 30.93
CA ALA A 130 -24.38 -8.74 29.75
C ALA A 130 -24.00 -7.97 28.47
N ILE A 131 -23.73 -8.73 27.40
CA ILE A 131 -23.45 -8.19 26.06
C ILE A 131 -24.57 -8.65 25.15
N THR A 132 -25.44 -7.71 24.74
CA THR A 132 -26.56 -8.00 23.85
C THR A 132 -26.08 -8.65 22.56
N ALA A 133 -26.80 -9.66 22.07
CA ALA A 133 -26.50 -10.29 20.78
C ALA A 133 -26.52 -9.27 19.63
N ASN A 134 -25.66 -9.50 18.63
CA ASN A 134 -25.49 -8.66 17.45
C ASN A 134 -25.19 -7.20 17.80
N SER A 135 -24.28 -7.00 18.75
CA SER A 135 -23.94 -5.67 19.22
C SER A 135 -22.46 -5.51 19.55
N ILE A 136 -22.01 -4.25 19.51
CA ILE A 136 -20.68 -3.82 19.90
C ILE A 136 -20.80 -3.15 21.27
N ARG A 137 -19.90 -3.47 22.18
CA ARG A 137 -19.76 -2.82 23.48
C ARG A 137 -18.33 -2.37 23.70
N TYR A 138 -18.18 -1.18 24.27
CA TYR A 138 -16.91 -0.61 24.66
C TYR A 138 -16.80 -0.70 26.17
N VAL A 139 -15.78 -1.40 26.65
CA VAL A 139 -15.56 -1.67 28.07
C VAL A 139 -14.45 -0.77 28.54
N GLY A 140 -14.66 -0.07 29.65
CA GLY A 140 -13.71 0.89 30.18
C GLY A 140 -13.87 1.11 31.67
N VAL A 141 -13.15 2.11 32.18
CA VAL A 141 -13.20 2.55 33.59
C VAL A 141 -13.51 4.03 33.62
N GLU A 142 -14.42 4.45 34.51
CA GLU A 142 -14.82 5.85 34.65
C GLU A 142 -14.76 6.36 36.09
N TYR A 143 -14.66 7.68 36.23
CA TYR A 143 -14.68 8.35 37.52
C TYR A 143 -16.11 8.46 38.02
N ASN A 144 -16.46 7.66 39.03
CA ASN A 144 -17.78 7.68 39.65
C ASN A 144 -17.72 8.34 41.03
N ALA A 145 -17.68 9.68 41.03
CA ALA A 145 -17.69 10.53 42.23
C ALA A 145 -16.62 10.15 43.29
N GLY A 146 -15.41 9.81 42.84
CA GLY A 146 -14.30 9.41 43.71
C GLY A 146 -14.20 7.89 43.94
N SER A 147 -15.09 7.09 43.37
CA SER A 147 -15.05 5.63 43.42
C SER A 147 -15.05 5.03 42.00
N PRO A 148 -13.90 4.99 41.31
CA PRO A 148 -13.83 4.54 39.93
C PRO A 148 -14.40 3.13 39.69
N GLN A 149 -15.09 2.94 38.57
CA GLN A 149 -15.83 1.72 38.27
C GLN A 149 -15.68 1.26 36.83
N VAL A 150 -15.90 -0.02 36.58
CA VAL A 150 -16.00 -0.59 35.23
C VAL A 150 -17.33 -0.17 34.60
N VAL A 151 -17.30 0.20 33.33
CA VAL A 151 -18.48 0.51 32.53
C VAL A 151 -18.48 -0.20 31.18
N VAL A 152 -19.69 -0.49 30.70
CA VAL A 152 -19.94 -1.10 29.39
C VAL A 152 -20.85 -0.17 28.60
N ARG A 153 -20.31 0.48 27.57
CA ARG A 153 -21.00 1.52 26.78
C ARG A 153 -21.38 1.01 25.39
N THR A 154 -22.44 1.58 24.82
CA THR A 154 -22.89 1.28 23.43
C THR A 154 -22.13 2.07 22.37
N SER A 155 -21.47 3.15 22.76
CA SER A 155 -20.68 4.04 21.91
C SER A 155 -19.30 4.26 22.51
N ASN A 156 -18.30 4.46 21.67
CA ASN A 156 -16.96 4.84 22.10
C ASN A 156 -16.91 6.35 22.36
N ASN A 157 -17.23 6.77 23.58
CA ASN A 157 -17.30 8.18 23.99
C ASN A 157 -16.45 8.47 25.24
N PHE A 158 -15.36 7.73 25.43
CA PHE A 158 -14.41 8.02 26.50
C PHE A 158 -13.73 9.39 26.25
N ASP A 159 -13.74 10.27 27.24
CA ASP A 159 -13.14 11.61 27.20
C ASP A 159 -11.61 11.56 27.38
N ASN A 160 -11.07 10.44 27.85
CA ASN A 160 -9.64 10.23 28.13
C ASN A 160 -9.07 11.19 29.19
N ASN A 161 -9.94 11.79 30.00
CA ASN A 161 -9.63 12.58 31.18
C ASN A 161 -10.19 11.88 32.42
N LYS A 162 -11.50 11.72 32.52
CA LYS A 162 -12.21 11.08 33.64
C LYS A 162 -12.61 9.64 33.34
N ASP A 163 -12.25 9.12 32.18
CA ASP A 163 -12.47 7.73 31.83
C ASP A 163 -11.47 7.27 30.77
N PHE A 164 -11.39 5.96 30.56
CA PHE A 164 -10.59 5.38 29.48
C PHE A 164 -11.07 3.97 29.13
N SER A 165 -10.74 3.54 27.90
CA SER A 165 -11.09 2.22 27.39
C SER A 165 -10.14 1.11 27.89
N LEU A 166 -10.70 -0.05 28.21
CA LEU A 166 -9.97 -1.31 28.46
C LEU A 166 -10.00 -2.24 27.22
N GLY A 167 -11.01 -2.10 26.37
CA GLY A 167 -11.18 -2.95 25.21
C GLY A 167 -12.57 -2.89 24.60
N THR A 168 -12.79 -3.75 23.61
CA THR A 168 -14.05 -3.86 22.86
C THR A 168 -14.53 -5.29 22.89
N VAL A 169 -15.84 -5.47 22.99
CA VAL A 169 -16.49 -6.77 22.89
C VAL A 169 -17.55 -6.71 21.81
N VAL A 170 -17.45 -7.62 20.83
CA VAL A 170 -18.48 -7.82 19.80
C VAL A 170 -19.18 -9.13 20.10
N ASN A 171 -20.50 -9.10 20.19
CA ASN A 171 -21.30 -10.32 20.27
C ASN A 171 -21.96 -10.58 18.92
N GLU A 172 -21.52 -11.62 18.22
CA GLU A 172 -22.07 -12.06 16.94
C GLU A 172 -22.84 -13.37 17.13
N GLY A 173 -24.17 -13.33 16.99
CA GLY A 173 -25.01 -14.53 17.11
C GLY A 173 -24.89 -15.28 18.45
N GLY A 174 -24.42 -14.64 19.53
CA GLY A 174 -24.16 -15.25 20.84
C GLY A 174 -22.67 -15.55 21.12
N THR A 175 -21.80 -15.46 20.12
CA THR A 175 -20.35 -15.65 20.27
C THR A 175 -19.67 -14.33 20.62
N LEU A 176 -18.86 -14.31 21.67
CA LEU A 176 -18.13 -13.12 22.10
C LEU A 176 -16.74 -13.06 21.46
N HIS A 177 -16.49 -11.99 20.69
CA HIS A 177 -15.17 -11.58 20.22
C HIS A 177 -14.65 -10.49 21.15
N ILE A 178 -13.71 -10.86 22.03
CA ILE A 178 -13.18 -9.97 23.07
C ILE A 178 -11.80 -9.47 22.64
N GLN A 179 -11.65 -8.16 22.51
CA GLN A 179 -10.38 -7.49 22.27
C GLN A 179 -9.93 -6.77 23.53
N ASN A 180 -8.90 -7.31 24.19
CA ASN A 180 -8.19 -6.66 25.29
C ASN A 180 -7.14 -5.69 24.72
N ALA A 181 -7.51 -4.42 24.62
CA ALA A 181 -6.65 -3.37 24.08
C ALA A 181 -6.78 -2.11 24.94
N PRO A 182 -6.24 -2.13 26.18
CA PRO A 182 -6.43 -1.04 27.11
C PRO A 182 -5.69 0.22 26.67
N TRP A 183 -6.19 1.37 27.11
CA TRP A 183 -5.55 2.68 26.95
C TRP A 183 -4.29 2.78 27.82
N LYS A 184 -3.25 2.07 27.43
CA LYS A 184 -2.03 1.87 28.22
C LYS A 184 -1.21 3.16 28.31
N ILE A 185 -0.94 3.57 29.55
CA ILE A 185 0.01 4.65 29.89
C ILE A 185 1.16 4.16 30.77
N GLY A 186 1.00 2.99 31.41
CA GLY A 186 2.07 2.36 32.20
C GLY A 186 3.22 1.96 31.29
N ASP A 187 4.45 2.33 31.69
CA ASP A 187 5.67 2.06 30.91
C ASP A 187 5.60 2.57 29.45
N HIS A 188 4.87 3.67 29.21
CA HIS A 188 4.61 4.17 27.86
C HIS A 188 5.90 4.54 27.11
N ALA A 189 6.93 5.06 27.77
CA ALA A 189 8.21 5.39 27.13
C ALA A 189 8.86 4.15 26.48
N SER A 190 8.94 3.03 27.21
CA SER A 190 9.42 1.75 26.70
C SER A 190 8.51 1.22 25.59
N ALA A 191 7.18 1.28 25.78
CA ALA A 191 6.23 0.84 24.78
C ALA A 191 6.31 1.64 23.47
N MET A 192 6.57 2.95 23.53
CA MET A 192 6.76 3.81 22.37
C MET A 192 8.06 3.45 21.62
N ILE A 193 9.15 3.19 22.33
CA ILE A 193 10.42 2.73 21.74
C ILE A 193 10.22 1.37 21.05
N GLN A 194 9.58 0.42 21.72
CA GLN A 194 9.29 -0.90 21.16
C GLN A 194 8.40 -0.81 19.94
N ARG A 195 7.34 0.01 20.00
CA ARG A 195 6.45 0.24 18.85
C ARG A 195 7.24 0.84 17.68
N ALA A 196 8.04 1.88 17.91
CA ALA A 196 8.85 2.50 16.86
C ALA A 196 9.77 1.47 16.19
N ARG A 197 10.50 0.67 16.98
CA ARG A 197 11.37 -0.39 16.46
C ARG A 197 10.62 -1.52 15.75
N GLY A 198 9.41 -1.84 16.16
CA GLY A 198 8.60 -2.91 15.57
C GLY A 198 7.91 -2.54 14.26
N VAL A 199 7.47 -1.28 14.10
CA VAL A 199 6.73 -0.83 12.90
C VAL A 199 7.63 -0.17 11.86
N ALA A 200 8.75 0.42 12.29
CA ALA A 200 9.70 1.09 11.41
C ALA A 200 11.12 0.90 11.99
N PRO A 201 11.74 -0.28 11.80
CA PRO A 201 13.04 -0.59 12.38
C PRO A 201 14.10 0.45 12.03
N ILE A 202 14.17 0.87 10.76
CA ILE A 202 14.97 2.01 10.29
C ILE A 202 14.06 2.89 9.45
N ALA A 203 14.14 4.22 9.62
CA ALA A 203 13.35 5.17 8.85
C ALA A 203 14.16 6.43 8.52
N ARG A 204 13.95 6.99 7.32
CA ARG A 204 14.52 8.30 6.95
C ARG A 204 13.88 9.43 7.75
N ASP A 205 14.70 10.36 8.20
CA ASP A 205 14.24 11.63 8.76
C ASP A 205 13.64 12.52 7.67
N LYS A 206 12.32 12.59 7.62
CA LYS A 206 11.61 13.43 6.65
C LYS A 206 11.66 14.92 6.98
N ALA A 207 11.89 15.29 8.26
CA ALA A 207 11.95 16.68 8.67
C ALA A 207 13.30 17.32 8.29
N VAL A 208 14.40 16.57 8.46
CA VAL A 208 15.72 16.97 7.96
C VAL A 208 15.79 16.86 6.43
N GLY A 209 15.14 15.86 5.83
CA GLY A 209 15.21 15.60 4.40
C GLY A 209 16.52 14.92 4.00
N GLY A 210 17.01 15.17 2.78
CA GLY A 210 18.29 14.62 2.32
C GLY A 210 18.24 13.16 1.89
N LEU A 211 19.38 12.47 1.79
CA LEU A 211 19.50 11.11 1.24
C LEU A 211 18.95 11.00 -0.19
N ILE A 212 19.12 12.06 -0.97
CA ILE A 212 18.68 12.12 -2.37
C ILE A 212 19.79 11.58 -3.25
N PHE A 213 19.45 10.56 -4.05
CA PHE A 213 20.36 9.93 -4.99
C PHE A 213 20.38 10.69 -6.31
N SER A 214 21.57 10.88 -6.85
CA SER A 214 21.82 11.38 -8.20
C SER A 214 23.11 10.77 -8.74
N GLU A 215 23.50 11.17 -9.94
CA GLU A 215 24.76 10.77 -10.58
C GLU A 215 25.62 11.97 -10.93
N THR A 216 26.92 11.75 -10.95
CA THR A 216 27.93 12.66 -11.49
C THR A 216 28.91 11.88 -12.37
N GLY A 217 29.71 12.58 -13.16
CA GLY A 217 30.76 11.97 -13.96
C GLY A 217 30.26 10.86 -14.89
N THR A 218 30.88 9.67 -14.79
CA THR A 218 30.47 8.47 -15.54
C THR A 218 30.20 7.34 -14.57
N ARG A 219 28.91 7.13 -14.26
CA ARG A 219 28.41 6.11 -13.35
C ARG A 219 28.82 6.30 -11.88
N ASN A 220 29.19 7.51 -11.48
CA ASN A 220 29.48 7.82 -10.09
C ASN A 220 28.19 8.26 -9.40
N VAL A 221 27.93 7.69 -8.22
CA VAL A 221 26.78 8.00 -7.37
C VAL A 221 27.09 9.18 -6.47
N VAL A 222 26.10 10.07 -6.35
CA VAL A 222 26.06 11.14 -5.37
C VAL A 222 24.82 10.96 -4.49
N VAL A 223 24.99 11.09 -3.17
CA VAL A 223 23.91 11.07 -2.17
C VAL A 223 24.02 12.31 -1.30
N SER A 224 22.94 13.07 -1.17
CA SER A 224 22.95 14.25 -0.28
C SER A 224 22.93 13.86 1.20
N THR A 225 23.54 14.67 2.06
CA THR A 225 23.49 14.51 3.53
C THR A 225 22.06 14.36 4.03
N GLY A 226 21.82 13.48 4.99
CA GLY A 226 20.54 13.33 5.66
C GLY A 226 20.66 12.55 6.96
N ALA A 227 19.53 12.08 7.49
CA ALA A 227 19.52 11.29 8.72
C ALA A 227 18.57 10.10 8.65
N LEU A 228 18.95 9.04 9.37
CA LEU A 228 18.16 7.84 9.61
C LEU A 228 17.83 7.76 11.11
N TRP A 229 16.69 7.18 11.44
CA TRP A 229 16.25 6.89 12.80
C TRP A 229 16.19 5.40 13.03
N HIS A 230 16.68 4.97 14.18
CA HIS A 230 16.40 3.65 14.75
C HIS A 230 15.84 3.83 16.17
N GLY A 231 14.52 3.69 16.31
CA GLY A 231 13.82 4.08 17.53
C GLY A 231 13.96 5.58 17.81
N LEU A 232 14.47 5.95 18.99
CA LEU A 232 14.70 7.36 19.38
C LEU A 232 16.15 7.82 19.15
N THR A 233 16.96 7.03 18.43
CA THR A 233 18.34 7.38 18.11
C THR A 233 18.43 7.79 16.64
N SER A 234 19.00 8.96 16.39
CA SER A 234 19.27 9.49 15.05
C SER A 234 20.71 9.18 14.64
N PHE A 235 20.89 8.88 13.36
CA PHE A 235 22.16 8.57 12.71
C PHE A 235 22.30 9.49 11.50
N THR A 236 23.33 10.34 11.51
CA THR A 236 23.62 11.21 10.37
C THR A 236 24.35 10.41 9.31
N VAL A 237 23.86 10.48 8.06
CA VAL A 237 24.57 10.00 6.88
C VAL A 237 25.14 11.23 6.19
N SER A 238 26.46 11.33 6.14
CA SER A 238 27.16 12.39 5.41
C SER A 238 26.85 12.32 3.92
N ALA A 239 27.07 13.43 3.20
CA ALA A 239 27.05 13.39 1.74
C ALA A 239 28.05 12.36 1.23
N ILE A 240 27.66 11.61 0.20
CA ILE A 240 28.48 10.60 -0.47
C ILE A 240 28.68 11.07 -1.91
N ASP A 241 29.92 11.12 -2.38
CA ASP A 241 30.26 11.39 -3.77
C ASP A 241 31.39 10.46 -4.22
N THR A 242 31.02 9.50 -5.04
CA THR A 242 31.94 8.45 -5.52
C THR A 242 32.77 8.89 -6.73
N ASP A 243 32.65 10.14 -7.19
CA ASP A 243 33.51 10.70 -8.23
C ASP A 243 34.95 10.82 -7.70
N PRO A 244 35.94 10.23 -8.38
CA PRO A 244 37.35 10.45 -8.05
C PRO A 244 37.79 11.91 -8.12
N GLY A 245 37.08 12.76 -8.88
CA GLY A 245 37.26 14.21 -8.91
C GLY A 245 36.53 14.98 -7.81
N GLY A 246 35.67 14.30 -7.04
CA GLY A 246 34.90 14.81 -5.91
C GLY A 246 35.44 14.30 -4.56
N ALA A 247 34.57 13.71 -3.75
CA ALA A 247 34.95 13.13 -2.45
C ALA A 247 35.69 11.78 -2.57
N ALA A 248 35.63 11.14 -3.74
CA ALA A 248 36.21 9.82 -4.01
C ALA A 248 35.73 8.73 -3.03
N ASP A 249 34.48 8.83 -2.57
CA ASP A 249 33.85 7.80 -1.76
C ASP A 249 33.72 6.49 -2.55
N THR A 250 33.46 5.40 -1.84
CA THR A 250 33.28 4.09 -2.47
C THR A 250 32.13 3.32 -1.84
N PHE A 251 31.64 2.32 -2.56
CA PHE A 251 30.61 1.41 -2.10
C PHE A 251 31.03 -0.05 -2.28
N THR A 252 30.27 -0.93 -1.64
CA THR A 252 30.41 -2.39 -1.79
C THR A 252 29.25 -2.95 -2.60
N THR A 253 29.53 -3.93 -3.46
CA THR A 253 28.54 -4.58 -4.32
C THR A 253 28.27 -6.01 -3.86
N TYR A 254 27.01 -6.44 -3.99
CA TYR A 254 26.53 -7.74 -3.58
C TYR A 254 25.60 -8.37 -4.63
N SER A 255 25.64 -9.69 -4.73
CA SER A 255 24.64 -10.52 -5.40
C SER A 255 24.00 -11.48 -4.38
N ALA A 256 23.05 -12.33 -4.81
CA ALA A 256 22.57 -13.43 -3.97
C ALA A 256 23.68 -14.44 -3.61
N GLY A 257 24.80 -14.44 -4.35
CA GLY A 257 25.98 -15.27 -4.09
C GLY A 257 26.89 -14.70 -2.98
N GLY A 258 26.68 -13.45 -2.57
CA GLY A 258 27.45 -12.78 -1.53
C GLY A 258 28.09 -11.49 -1.99
N GLN A 259 29.21 -11.11 -1.35
CA GLN A 259 29.95 -9.90 -1.68
C GLN A 259 30.72 -10.09 -2.99
N GLU A 260 30.59 -9.15 -3.92
CA GLU A 260 31.21 -9.21 -5.25
C GLU A 260 32.45 -8.31 -5.33
N ALA A 261 32.36 -7.05 -4.87
CA ALA A 261 33.48 -6.12 -4.87
C ALA A 261 33.35 -5.06 -3.77
N THR A 262 34.49 -4.53 -3.31
CA THR A 262 34.62 -3.42 -2.35
C THR A 262 35.44 -2.30 -2.96
N GLY A 263 35.29 -1.07 -2.46
CA GLY A 263 36.07 0.07 -2.97
C GLY A 263 35.65 0.49 -4.38
N VAL A 264 34.40 0.24 -4.75
CA VAL A 264 33.86 0.55 -6.07
C VAL A 264 33.49 2.04 -6.13
N ALA A 265 33.96 2.74 -7.15
CA ALA A 265 33.66 4.16 -7.38
C ALA A 265 32.60 4.38 -8.47
N ALA A 266 32.54 3.49 -9.47
CA ALA A 266 31.60 3.58 -10.59
C ALA A 266 30.73 2.33 -10.63
N TRP A 267 29.41 2.50 -10.72
CA TRP A 267 28.51 1.34 -10.72
C TRP A 267 28.66 0.48 -11.98
N PRO A 268 28.48 -0.85 -11.84
CA PRO A 268 28.65 -1.81 -12.92
C PRO A 268 27.48 -1.75 -13.90
N ASN A 269 27.77 -1.73 -15.20
CA ASN A 269 26.78 -1.50 -16.25
C ASN A 269 26.69 -2.65 -17.27
N ALA A 270 27.26 -3.82 -16.98
CA ALA A 270 27.37 -4.92 -17.94
C ALA A 270 26.81 -6.25 -17.46
N GLN A 271 26.47 -6.37 -16.17
CA GLN A 271 26.13 -7.63 -15.53
C GLN A 271 24.87 -7.50 -14.67
N TYR A 272 24.17 -8.63 -14.51
CA TYR A 272 23.09 -8.82 -13.55
C TYR A 272 23.35 -10.11 -12.76
N ASP A 273 22.67 -10.30 -11.64
CA ASP A 273 22.76 -11.52 -10.85
C ASP A 273 21.81 -12.60 -11.40
N SER A 274 22.35 -13.74 -11.82
CA SER A 274 21.56 -14.91 -12.20
C SER A 274 21.64 -15.98 -11.11
N SER A 275 20.77 -15.87 -10.11
CA SER A 275 20.66 -16.82 -8.99
C SER A 275 21.96 -17.02 -8.19
N GLY A 276 22.65 -15.92 -7.89
CA GLY A 276 23.89 -15.88 -7.12
C GLY A 276 25.17 -15.96 -7.97
N THR A 277 25.06 -15.72 -9.28
CA THR A 277 26.20 -15.70 -10.20
C THR A 277 26.08 -14.51 -11.16
N LEU A 278 27.08 -13.63 -11.15
CA LEU A 278 27.11 -12.49 -12.06
C LEU A 278 27.22 -12.94 -13.51
N THR A 279 26.23 -12.55 -14.31
CA THR A 279 26.10 -12.93 -15.71
C THR A 279 26.13 -11.69 -16.58
N ASN A 280 26.85 -11.74 -17.70
CA ASN A 280 26.87 -10.65 -18.67
C ASN A 280 25.49 -10.47 -19.30
N MET A 281 25.04 -9.23 -19.37
CA MET A 281 23.80 -8.85 -20.05
C MET A 281 23.94 -9.04 -21.57
N ASP A 282 22.84 -9.26 -22.26
CA ASP A 282 22.81 -9.19 -23.73
C ASP A 282 22.76 -7.72 -24.19
N ASN A 283 23.10 -7.49 -25.45
CA ASN A 283 23.03 -6.15 -26.02
C ASN A 283 21.59 -5.63 -26.02
N ASN A 284 21.43 -4.32 -25.79
CA ASN A 284 20.14 -3.64 -25.72
C ASN A 284 19.20 -4.12 -24.59
N ARG A 285 19.75 -4.74 -23.54
CA ARG A 285 18.99 -5.14 -22.35
C ARG A 285 19.15 -4.17 -21.19
N TRP A 286 18.17 -4.22 -20.29
CA TRP A 286 18.02 -3.34 -19.13
C TRP A 286 18.11 -4.15 -17.83
N ALA A 287 18.65 -3.58 -16.76
CA ALA A 287 18.70 -4.22 -15.45
C ALA A 287 18.61 -3.17 -14.32
N ASN A 288 18.44 -3.67 -13.09
CA ASN A 288 18.36 -2.85 -11.89
C ASN A 288 19.63 -2.93 -11.04
N LEU A 289 19.93 -1.84 -10.34
CA LEU A 289 20.82 -1.81 -9.18
C LEU A 289 20.03 -1.28 -7.98
N TRP A 290 20.05 -2.02 -6.89
CA TRP A 290 19.33 -1.70 -5.66
C TRP A 290 20.28 -1.11 -4.64
N TRP A 291 20.00 0.10 -4.17
CA TRP A 291 20.89 0.86 -3.30
C TRP A 291 20.37 0.90 -1.88
N TYR A 292 21.23 0.55 -0.94
CA TYR A 292 20.97 0.55 0.48
C TYR A 292 21.91 1.51 1.18
N LEU A 293 21.39 2.17 2.21
CA LEU A 293 22.18 2.95 3.16
C LEU A 293 22.16 2.24 4.51
N GLU A 294 23.29 2.22 5.19
CA GLU A 294 23.38 1.70 6.55
C GLU A 294 23.44 2.79 7.60
N LEU A 295 23.14 2.42 8.86
CA LEU A 295 23.14 3.36 9.99
C LEU A 295 24.52 3.95 10.30
N ASP A 296 25.60 3.31 9.86
CA ASP A 296 26.98 3.81 9.96
C ASP A 296 27.38 4.72 8.78
N GLY A 297 26.47 4.95 7.83
CA GLY A 297 26.67 5.82 6.67
C GLY A 297 27.28 5.12 5.45
N GLU A 298 27.50 3.81 5.49
CA GLU A 298 27.98 3.08 4.30
C GLU A 298 26.92 2.99 3.20
N LEU A 299 27.40 3.08 1.95
CA LEU A 299 26.62 2.85 0.74
C LEU A 299 26.86 1.43 0.22
N VAL A 300 25.77 0.70 -0.03
CA VAL A 300 25.82 -0.68 -0.52
C VAL A 300 24.91 -0.83 -1.74
N MET A 301 25.40 -1.55 -2.75
CA MET A 301 24.64 -1.89 -3.94
C MET A 301 24.40 -3.39 -4.02
N VAL A 302 23.16 -3.78 -4.34
CA VAL A 302 22.78 -5.16 -4.64
C VAL A 302 22.33 -5.25 -6.09
N TYR A 303 22.89 -6.20 -6.85
CA TYR A 303 22.52 -6.41 -8.25
C TYR A 303 21.06 -6.83 -8.38
N GLY A 304 20.39 -6.38 -9.45
CA GLY A 304 19.13 -6.95 -9.91
C GLY A 304 19.30 -8.39 -10.40
N THR A 305 18.21 -9.14 -10.37
CA THR A 305 18.16 -10.60 -10.52
C THR A 305 17.88 -11.08 -11.94
N ALA A 306 17.65 -10.15 -12.87
CA ALA A 306 17.35 -10.44 -14.26
C ALA A 306 17.73 -9.28 -15.19
N GLN A 307 17.61 -9.54 -16.49
CA GLN A 307 17.70 -8.54 -17.53
C GLN A 307 16.41 -8.47 -18.35
N TYR A 308 16.09 -7.30 -18.89
CA TYR A 308 14.78 -6.97 -19.47
C TYR A 308 14.90 -6.35 -20.86
N THR A 309 13.83 -6.43 -21.66
CA THR A 309 13.75 -5.84 -23.02
C THR A 309 13.58 -4.32 -23.01
N SER A 310 13.08 -3.73 -21.92
CA SER A 310 12.84 -2.29 -21.79
C SER A 310 13.08 -1.80 -20.36
N ALA A 311 13.31 -0.48 -20.21
CA ALA A 311 13.42 0.16 -18.89
C ALA A 311 12.14 -0.03 -18.06
N ALA A 312 10.97 0.07 -18.69
CA ALA A 312 9.68 -0.14 -18.03
C ALA A 312 9.55 -1.56 -17.44
N LYS A 313 10.01 -2.59 -18.17
CA LYS A 313 10.02 -3.98 -17.67
C LYS A 313 11.02 -4.21 -16.55
N ALA A 314 12.19 -3.57 -16.61
CA ALA A 314 13.10 -3.55 -15.47
C ALA A 314 12.43 -2.88 -14.25
N GLY A 315 11.63 -1.84 -14.49
CA GLY A 315 10.85 -1.16 -13.45
C GLY A 315 9.83 -2.03 -12.71
N GLU A 316 9.47 -3.20 -13.25
CA GLU A 316 8.55 -4.18 -12.62
C GLU A 316 9.29 -5.17 -11.69
N GLU A 317 10.62 -5.18 -11.65
CA GLU A 317 11.38 -6.08 -10.77
C GLU A 317 11.12 -5.76 -9.29
N ALA A 318 10.81 -6.80 -8.51
CA ALA A 318 10.70 -6.70 -7.06
C ALA A 318 12.09 -6.56 -6.40
N THR A 319 12.13 -6.00 -5.20
CA THR A 319 13.37 -5.90 -4.41
C THR A 319 14.00 -7.29 -4.20
N PRO A 320 15.34 -7.42 -4.24
CA PRO A 320 16.02 -8.70 -4.02
C PRO A 320 15.62 -9.31 -2.67
N SER A 321 15.23 -10.58 -2.69
CA SER A 321 14.80 -11.31 -1.49
C SER A 321 15.96 -11.86 -0.68
N THR A 322 17.12 -12.04 -1.30
CA THR A 322 18.36 -12.50 -0.65
C THR A 322 19.26 -11.30 -0.44
N LEU A 323 19.41 -10.89 0.82
CA LEU A 323 20.25 -9.77 1.23
C LEU A 323 21.36 -10.26 2.17
N PRO A 324 22.56 -9.67 2.13
CA PRO A 324 23.59 -9.97 3.12
C PRO A 324 23.11 -9.59 4.53
N ASN A 325 23.58 -10.33 5.54
CA ASN A 325 23.13 -10.16 6.94
C ASN A 325 23.22 -8.71 7.44
N ARG A 326 24.24 -7.96 6.99
CA ARG A 326 24.41 -6.54 7.34
C ARG A 326 23.22 -5.69 6.90
N LEU A 327 22.71 -5.90 5.68
CA LEU A 327 21.57 -5.15 5.15
C LEU A 327 20.24 -5.57 5.76
N GLN A 328 20.13 -6.79 6.27
CA GLN A 328 18.91 -7.25 6.95
C GLN A 328 18.70 -6.56 8.31
N VAL A 329 19.77 -6.09 8.96
CA VAL A 329 19.70 -5.54 10.32
C VAL A 329 20.08 -4.06 10.36
N HIS A 330 21.09 -3.63 9.59
CA HIS A 330 21.63 -2.28 9.62
C HIS A 330 21.27 -1.45 8.39
N GLY A 331 20.74 -2.07 7.33
CA GLY A 331 20.46 -1.42 6.06
C GLY A 331 19.01 -1.00 5.88
N ILE A 332 18.81 0.06 5.11
CA ILE A 332 17.51 0.46 4.57
C ILE A 332 17.62 0.62 3.05
N LEU A 333 16.63 0.09 2.32
CA LEU A 333 16.52 0.34 0.88
C LEU A 333 16.29 1.84 0.66
N ALA A 334 17.18 2.46 -0.11
CA ALA A 334 17.20 3.90 -0.31
C ALA A 334 16.89 4.29 -1.77
N ALA A 335 17.37 3.52 -2.75
CA ALA A 335 17.13 3.82 -4.16
C ALA A 335 17.12 2.59 -5.07
N ARG A 336 16.62 2.78 -6.29
CA ARG A 336 16.77 1.86 -7.42
C ARG A 336 17.26 2.63 -8.64
N PHE A 337 18.29 2.10 -9.29
CA PHE A 337 18.78 2.62 -10.57
C PHE A 337 18.39 1.63 -11.67
N ILE A 338 17.81 2.13 -12.76
CA ILE A 338 17.56 1.36 -13.99
C ILE A 338 18.56 1.80 -15.03
N PHE A 339 19.28 0.85 -15.65
CA PHE A 339 20.27 1.16 -16.67
C PHE A 339 20.18 0.18 -17.85
N GLN A 340 20.61 0.64 -19.03
CA GLN A 340 20.82 -0.22 -20.19
C GLN A 340 22.27 -0.70 -20.22
N LYS A 341 22.52 -1.92 -20.71
CA LYS A 341 23.88 -2.47 -20.84
C LYS A 341 24.83 -1.46 -21.50
N SER A 342 26.00 -1.28 -20.88
CA SER A 342 27.08 -0.39 -21.30
C SER A 342 26.77 1.12 -21.24
N ALA A 343 25.62 1.53 -20.68
CA ALA A 343 25.28 2.95 -20.53
C ALA A 343 26.24 3.66 -19.55
N GLY A 344 26.53 4.94 -19.82
CA GLY A 344 27.38 5.78 -18.96
C GLY A 344 26.63 6.47 -17.81
N THR A 345 25.30 6.46 -17.84
CA THR A 345 24.38 7.04 -16.86
C THR A 345 23.18 6.12 -16.67
N ALA A 346 22.53 6.16 -15.51
CA ALA A 346 21.25 5.51 -15.30
C ALA A 346 20.18 6.20 -16.16
N ALA A 347 19.22 5.43 -16.64
CA ALA A 347 18.05 6.00 -17.30
C ALA A 347 17.02 6.50 -16.29
N GLU A 348 16.91 5.82 -15.15
CA GLU A 348 16.03 6.24 -14.06
C GLU A 348 16.72 6.02 -12.71
N ILE A 349 16.58 7.02 -11.83
CA ILE A 349 17.01 6.97 -10.43
C ILE A 349 15.78 7.24 -9.58
N LEU A 350 15.36 6.25 -8.80
CA LEU A 350 14.11 6.28 -8.05
C LEU A 350 14.40 6.14 -6.56
N SER A 351 13.83 7.04 -5.75
CA SER A 351 13.92 7.05 -4.29
C SER A 351 12.92 6.07 -3.69
N ALA A 352 13.39 5.17 -2.84
CA ALA A 352 12.54 4.25 -2.08
C ALA A 352 11.76 4.97 -0.95
N PHE A 353 12.15 6.19 -0.60
CA PHE A 353 11.53 6.97 0.48
C PHE A 353 10.27 7.73 0.06
N ASP A 354 10.15 8.06 -1.24
CA ASP A 354 9.11 8.93 -1.77
C ASP A 354 8.07 8.15 -2.59
N THR A 355 8.51 7.11 -3.31
CA THR A 355 7.65 6.25 -4.11
C THR A 355 7.87 4.78 -3.72
N PRO A 356 6.90 4.08 -3.11
CA PRO A 356 7.00 2.64 -3.01
C PRO A 356 7.09 2.07 -4.44
N PHE A 357 8.03 1.16 -4.68
CA PHE A 357 8.18 0.47 -5.96
C PHE A 357 6.95 -0.41 -6.19
N SER A 358 5.89 0.19 -6.70
CA SER A 358 4.71 -0.51 -7.16
C SER A 358 5.04 -1.10 -8.53
N VAL A 359 4.80 -2.39 -8.72
CA VAL A 359 4.62 -2.93 -10.06
C VAL A 359 3.44 -2.17 -10.65
N LEU A 360 3.69 -1.23 -11.56
CA LEU A 360 2.62 -0.56 -12.27
C LEU A 360 1.93 -1.66 -13.09
N GLY A 361 0.67 -1.94 -12.77
CA GLY A 361 -0.17 -2.73 -13.66
C GLY A 361 -0.10 -2.13 -15.05
N VAL A 362 -0.01 -2.98 -16.07
CA VAL A 362 0.08 -2.59 -17.48
C VAL A 362 -0.97 -1.51 -17.78
N THR A 363 -0.51 -0.27 -17.92
CA THR A 363 -1.35 0.92 -18.22
C THR A 363 -1.49 1.18 -19.70
N ASP A 364 -0.61 0.59 -20.51
CA ASP A 364 -0.66 0.60 -21.97
C ASP A 364 -0.63 -0.83 -22.49
N HIS A 365 -1.52 -1.16 -23.42
CA HIS A 365 -1.66 -2.51 -23.97
C HIS A 365 -0.37 -2.95 -24.67
N GLY A 366 0.42 -2.01 -25.21
CA GLY A 366 1.73 -2.27 -25.80
C GLY A 366 2.79 -2.83 -24.83
N ASN A 367 2.55 -2.77 -23.51
CA ASN A 367 3.49 -3.24 -22.48
C ASN A 367 3.28 -4.72 -22.09
N LEU A 368 2.33 -5.42 -22.69
CA LEU A 368 2.15 -6.87 -22.51
C LEU A 368 3.12 -7.66 -23.41
N GLY A 369 3.71 -8.74 -22.88
CA GLY A 369 4.38 -9.75 -23.70
C GLY A 369 3.33 -10.63 -24.40
N GLY A 370 3.69 -11.27 -25.51
CA GLY A 370 2.77 -12.16 -26.23
C GLY A 370 1.66 -11.43 -27.01
N LEU A 371 1.81 -10.14 -27.30
CA LEU A 371 0.84 -9.39 -28.14
C LEU A 371 0.71 -9.93 -29.58
N LEU A 372 1.69 -10.73 -30.01
CA LEU A 372 1.68 -11.45 -31.29
C LEU A 372 1.26 -12.91 -31.11
N ASP A 373 1.11 -13.39 -29.88
CA ASP A 373 0.61 -14.73 -29.61
C ASP A 373 -0.89 -14.72 -29.89
N ASP A 374 -1.31 -15.61 -30.77
CA ASP A 374 -2.68 -15.68 -31.26
C ASP A 374 -3.47 -16.80 -30.53
N ASP A 375 -3.44 -16.75 -29.21
CA ASP A 375 -4.04 -17.72 -28.30
C ASP A 375 -5.53 -17.46 -28.00
N HIS A 376 -6.08 -16.34 -28.49
CA HIS A 376 -7.43 -15.88 -28.22
C HIS A 376 -8.34 -15.96 -29.46
N THR A 377 -9.55 -16.50 -29.33
CA THR A 377 -10.54 -16.66 -30.42
C THR A 377 -11.51 -15.48 -30.56
N ILE A 378 -11.26 -14.38 -29.85
CA ILE A 378 -12.20 -13.26 -29.69
C ILE A 378 -12.08 -12.22 -30.84
N HIS A 379 -10.99 -12.21 -31.61
CA HIS A 379 -10.78 -11.25 -32.69
C HIS A 379 -10.24 -11.93 -33.96
N PRO A 380 -10.60 -11.42 -35.17
CA PRO A 380 -9.99 -11.88 -36.42
C PRO A 380 -8.54 -11.37 -36.53
N LEU A 381 -7.60 -12.28 -36.78
CA LEU A 381 -6.19 -11.94 -36.98
C LEU A 381 -5.96 -11.38 -38.39
N LEU A 382 -5.45 -10.15 -38.51
CA LEU A 382 -5.20 -9.51 -39.82
C LEU A 382 -4.21 -10.29 -40.69
N LEU A 383 -3.24 -10.97 -40.08
CA LEU A 383 -2.24 -11.78 -40.78
C LEU A 383 -2.83 -13.09 -41.34
N GLY A 384 -3.97 -13.56 -40.82
CA GLY A 384 -4.54 -14.87 -41.12
C GLY A 384 -4.06 -15.97 -40.17
N ARG A 385 -4.87 -17.03 -40.00
CA ARG A 385 -4.51 -18.24 -39.26
C ARG A 385 -4.19 -19.39 -40.22
N SER A 386 -3.26 -20.26 -39.84
CA SER A 386 -3.01 -21.52 -40.56
C SER A 386 -4.29 -22.37 -40.56
N GLY A 387 -4.77 -22.78 -41.72
CA GLY A 387 -6.07 -23.45 -41.88
C GLY A 387 -7.24 -22.51 -42.21
N GLY A 388 -7.00 -21.20 -42.26
CA GLY A 388 -8.03 -20.18 -42.54
C GLY A 388 -8.69 -19.65 -41.28
N GLN A 389 -9.60 -18.69 -41.45
CA GLN A 389 -10.40 -18.11 -40.37
C GLN A 389 -11.86 -18.14 -40.76
N THR A 390 -12.70 -18.56 -39.83
CA THR A 390 -14.16 -18.48 -39.94
C THR A 390 -14.64 -17.35 -39.05
N LEU A 391 -15.32 -16.37 -39.62
CA LEU A 391 -16.02 -15.34 -38.86
C LEU A 391 -17.50 -15.74 -38.78
N ILE A 392 -18.08 -15.68 -37.58
CA ILE A 392 -19.49 -16.01 -37.32
C ILE A 392 -20.13 -14.75 -36.70
N GLY A 393 -21.16 -14.20 -37.35
CA GLY A 393 -21.81 -12.97 -36.92
C GLY A 393 -22.76 -13.12 -35.72
N GLY A 394 -23.32 -14.32 -35.55
CA GLY A 394 -24.20 -14.69 -34.45
C GLY A 394 -24.38 -16.23 -34.37
N THR A 395 -24.91 -16.71 -33.26
CA THR A 395 -25.08 -18.16 -32.98
C THR A 395 -26.54 -18.63 -32.97
N ALA A 396 -27.50 -17.70 -32.98
CA ALA A 396 -28.92 -18.01 -33.10
C ALA A 396 -29.37 -18.08 -34.56
N ALA A 397 -30.49 -18.75 -34.80
CA ALA A 397 -31.06 -18.89 -36.14
C ALA A 397 -31.48 -17.51 -36.70
N GLY A 398 -31.03 -17.21 -37.92
CA GLY A 398 -31.33 -15.95 -38.60
C GLY A 398 -30.44 -14.78 -38.20
N GLU A 399 -29.34 -15.01 -37.47
CA GLU A 399 -28.34 -13.98 -37.21
C GLU A 399 -27.34 -13.85 -38.38
N ASP A 400 -26.88 -12.63 -38.63
CA ASP A 400 -26.07 -12.28 -39.81
C ASP A 400 -24.62 -11.90 -39.44
N LEU A 401 -23.67 -12.19 -40.33
CA LEU A 401 -22.34 -11.58 -40.32
C LEU A 401 -22.33 -10.35 -41.24
N THR A 402 -22.20 -9.15 -40.66
CA THR A 402 -22.16 -7.90 -41.42
C THR A 402 -20.72 -7.38 -41.55
N LEU A 403 -20.17 -7.36 -42.76
CA LEU A 403 -18.93 -6.66 -43.10
C LEU A 403 -19.27 -5.32 -43.79
N GLN A 404 -18.69 -4.21 -43.29
CA GLN A 404 -18.88 -2.86 -43.83
C GLN A 404 -17.54 -2.18 -44.07
N SER A 405 -17.40 -1.48 -45.21
CA SER A 405 -16.14 -0.83 -45.59
C SER A 405 -15.75 0.35 -44.68
N THR A 406 -16.72 1.16 -44.25
CA THR A 406 -16.52 2.27 -43.30
C THR A 406 -17.84 2.68 -42.64
N ALA A 407 -17.76 3.28 -41.45
CA ALA A 407 -18.89 3.89 -40.74
C ALA A 407 -19.32 5.25 -41.32
N HIS A 408 -18.54 5.82 -42.24
CA HIS A 408 -18.82 7.11 -42.87
C HIS A 408 -20.01 7.04 -43.84
N ALA A 409 -20.70 8.17 -44.04
CA ALA A 409 -21.87 8.25 -44.93
C ALA A 409 -21.54 7.93 -46.40
N THR A 410 -20.30 8.21 -46.83
CA THR A 410 -19.75 7.79 -48.13
C THR A 410 -19.01 6.46 -47.94
N ARG A 411 -19.59 5.36 -48.44
CA ARG A 411 -19.05 4.00 -48.28
C ARG A 411 -18.01 3.66 -49.35
N GLY A 412 -17.02 2.84 -48.97
CA GLY A 412 -16.03 2.26 -49.88
C GLY A 412 -16.36 0.82 -50.29
N SER A 413 -15.41 0.15 -50.95
CA SER A 413 -15.53 -1.26 -51.36
C SER A 413 -14.98 -2.21 -50.31
N ILE A 414 -15.54 -3.42 -50.23
CA ILE A 414 -14.97 -4.55 -49.48
C ILE A 414 -14.26 -5.45 -50.49
N PHE A 415 -12.96 -5.62 -50.32
CA PHE A 415 -12.15 -6.47 -51.18
C PHE A 415 -11.96 -7.83 -50.51
N LEU A 416 -12.60 -8.87 -51.06
CA LEU A 416 -12.47 -10.27 -50.59
C LEU A 416 -11.26 -10.99 -51.23
N GLY A 417 -10.17 -10.24 -51.52
CA GLY A 417 -8.96 -10.77 -52.15
C GLY A 417 -8.99 -10.82 -53.69
N SER A 418 -8.02 -11.50 -54.28
CA SER A 418 -7.69 -11.45 -55.71
C SER A 418 -8.27 -12.56 -56.59
N SER A 419 -9.14 -13.43 -56.07
CA SER A 419 -9.76 -14.52 -56.86
C SER A 419 -11.23 -14.79 -56.50
N GLN A 420 -12.14 -14.08 -57.18
CA GLN A 420 -13.46 -14.48 -57.69
C GLN A 420 -14.46 -15.27 -56.79
N PHE A 421 -15.06 -14.51 -55.85
CA PHE A 421 -16.32 -14.59 -55.07
C PHE A 421 -16.92 -15.96 -54.61
N GLU A 422 -17.33 -15.95 -53.33
CA GLU A 422 -17.65 -17.03 -52.35
C GLU A 422 -18.82 -17.95 -52.68
N LEU A 423 -18.74 -19.18 -52.07
CA LEU A 423 -19.44 -20.49 -52.05
C LEU A 423 -20.74 -20.57 -51.19
N ASP A 424 -21.84 -21.14 -51.72
CA ASP A 424 -23.13 -21.35 -51.03
C ASP A 424 -23.12 -22.71 -50.32
N GLU A 425 -23.14 -22.66 -48.98
CA GLU A 425 -22.97 -23.83 -48.11
C GLU A 425 -24.23 -24.72 -47.98
N THR A 426 -25.40 -24.27 -48.45
CA THR A 426 -26.67 -25.02 -48.34
C THR A 426 -27.13 -25.58 -49.69
N THR A 427 -26.89 -24.85 -50.78
CA THR A 427 -27.41 -25.18 -52.12
C THR A 427 -26.34 -25.67 -53.10
N GLY A 428 -25.05 -25.45 -52.79
CA GLY A 428 -23.92 -26.01 -53.53
C GLY A 428 -23.53 -25.30 -54.83
N GLN A 429 -23.90 -24.02 -55.03
CA GLN A 429 -23.51 -23.27 -56.22
C GLN A 429 -22.81 -21.96 -55.94
N VAL A 430 -21.57 -21.85 -56.43
CA VAL A 430 -20.86 -20.58 -56.63
C VAL A 430 -19.93 -20.68 -57.80
N LYS A 431 -19.79 -19.59 -58.55
CA LYS A 431 -18.57 -19.35 -59.34
C LYS A 431 -18.52 -18.03 -60.10
N LEU A 432 -17.24 -17.69 -60.35
CA LEU A 432 -16.67 -16.75 -61.32
C LEU A 432 -17.13 -15.29 -61.16
N PRO A 433 -16.16 -14.37 -61.15
CA PRO A 433 -15.90 -13.65 -62.42
C PRO A 433 -15.00 -14.38 -63.42
N THR A 434 -14.65 -13.73 -64.53
CA THR A 434 -14.36 -14.29 -65.87
C THR A 434 -15.60 -14.85 -66.56
N GLY A 435 -16.72 -14.16 -66.29
CA GLY A 435 -17.73 -13.68 -67.24
C GLY A 435 -18.24 -12.33 -66.71
N ASP A 436 -18.94 -11.52 -67.51
CA ASP A 436 -19.58 -10.28 -67.01
C ASP A 436 -20.93 -10.60 -66.32
N ILE A 437 -21.12 -10.27 -65.03
CA ILE A 437 -21.68 -9.02 -64.46
C ILE A 437 -23.22 -8.93 -64.62
N VAL A 438 -23.96 -8.77 -63.51
CA VAL A 438 -25.36 -8.26 -63.46
C VAL A 438 -25.39 -7.18 -62.37
N VAL A 439 -25.43 -5.86 -62.62
CA VAL A 439 -26.07 -4.94 -63.60
C VAL A 439 -27.57 -4.77 -63.38
N LYS A 440 -28.06 -3.53 -63.48
CA LYS A 440 -29.39 -3.07 -63.06
C LYS A 440 -30.61 -3.62 -63.86
N THR A 441 -30.45 -4.57 -64.80
CA THR A 441 -31.53 -5.23 -65.60
C THR A 441 -31.23 -6.70 -65.94
N ILE A 442 -32.30 -7.51 -66.09
CA ILE A 442 -32.38 -9.00 -66.09
C ILE A 442 -33.01 -9.53 -67.41
N HIS A 443 -32.80 -10.81 -67.82
CA HIS A 443 -33.45 -11.45 -68.99
C HIS A 443 -34.03 -12.88 -68.71
N GLU A 444 -34.56 -13.14 -67.50
CA GLU A 444 -35.40 -14.32 -67.12
C GLU A 444 -34.69 -15.72 -67.20
N VAL A 445 -35.24 -16.93 -66.93
CA VAL A 445 -36.59 -17.44 -67.24
C VAL A 445 -36.89 -18.82 -66.61
N THR A 446 -38.14 -19.03 -66.16
CA THR A 446 -38.78 -20.31 -65.76
C THR A 446 -39.31 -21.06 -67.00
N ASP A 447 -40.28 -21.99 -66.91
CA ASP A 447 -40.76 -22.93 -67.96
C ASP A 447 -40.96 -22.34 -69.38
N GLU A 448 -40.94 -21.02 -69.53
CA GLU A 448 -40.86 -20.25 -70.77
C GLU A 448 -39.45 -20.11 -71.42
N GLY A 449 -38.32 -20.34 -70.72
CA GLY A 449 -36.99 -20.75 -71.23
C GLY A 449 -35.82 -19.73 -71.38
N LEU A 450 -34.66 -19.98 -70.72
CA LEU A 450 -33.31 -19.40 -70.93
C LEU A 450 -32.47 -20.27 -71.90
N VAL A 451 -32.02 -19.73 -73.04
CA VAL A 451 -31.32 -20.48 -74.12
C VAL A 451 -29.88 -20.00 -74.37
N LEU A 452 -28.93 -20.94 -74.41
CA LEU A 452 -27.50 -20.76 -74.71
C LEU A 452 -27.13 -21.32 -76.11
N SER A 453 -26.63 -20.47 -77.02
CA SER A 453 -25.89 -20.69 -78.29
C SER A 453 -26.41 -21.64 -79.44
N THR A 454 -26.96 -21.02 -80.51
CA THR A 454 -26.93 -21.29 -82.00
C THR A 454 -27.40 -22.62 -82.71
N ASN A 455 -28.24 -22.42 -83.77
CA ASN A 455 -28.57 -23.19 -85.02
C ASN A 455 -29.36 -24.52 -84.97
N PHE A 456 -30.69 -24.49 -85.26
CA PHE A 456 -31.47 -25.66 -85.69
C PHE A 456 -32.58 -25.30 -86.67
N ASN A 457 -32.49 -25.78 -87.91
CA ASN A 457 -33.67 -26.41 -88.49
C ASN A 457 -33.29 -27.81 -89.07
N THR A 458 -34.23 -28.59 -89.56
CA THR A 458 -34.03 -29.82 -90.35
C THR A 458 -35.22 -29.88 -91.30
N GLU A 459 -34.96 -29.75 -92.60
CA GLU A 459 -35.94 -29.62 -93.68
C GLU A 459 -36.17 -30.95 -94.43
N SER A 460 -37.39 -31.20 -94.91
CA SER A 460 -37.73 -32.32 -95.80
C SER A 460 -38.82 -31.92 -96.83
N ILE A 461 -38.59 -32.27 -98.10
CA ILE A 461 -39.26 -31.76 -99.33
C ILE A 461 -40.20 -32.82 -99.94
N ASN A 462 -41.38 -32.42 -100.46
CA ASN A 462 -42.18 -33.23 -101.39
C ASN A 462 -42.94 -32.34 -102.41
N GLY A 463 -42.31 -32.07 -103.55
CA GLY A 463 -42.93 -31.33 -104.68
C GLY A 463 -42.57 -29.85 -104.78
N ASN A 464 -42.68 -29.31 -105.99
CA ASN A 464 -41.63 -28.54 -106.69
C ASN A 464 -41.29 -27.08 -106.28
N THR A 465 -41.45 -26.59 -105.03
CA THR A 465 -40.63 -25.41 -104.58
C THR A 465 -40.63 -25.13 -103.05
N VAL A 466 -39.45 -25.16 -102.40
CA VAL A 466 -38.61 -24.03 -101.89
C VAL A 466 -37.23 -24.61 -101.54
N LEU A 467 -36.14 -23.90 -101.90
CA LEU A 467 -34.77 -24.13 -101.41
C LEU A 467 -34.34 -22.95 -100.52
N ASP A 468 -33.90 -23.31 -99.32
CA ASP A 468 -33.31 -22.51 -98.26
C ASP A 468 -31.81 -22.22 -98.54
N SER A 469 -31.33 -21.02 -98.19
CA SER A 469 -29.93 -20.59 -98.35
C SER A 469 -29.32 -19.93 -97.10
N SER A 470 -29.73 -20.35 -95.92
CA SER A 470 -28.67 -20.72 -94.96
C SER A 470 -28.61 -22.25 -94.92
N THR A 471 -27.98 -22.90 -93.94
CA THR A 471 -28.45 -24.27 -93.68
C THR A 471 -29.94 -24.26 -93.32
N PHE A 472 -30.49 -23.11 -92.88
CA PHE A 472 -31.80 -22.89 -92.24
C PHE A 472 -32.30 -21.42 -92.13
N ASN A 473 -32.81 -20.83 -93.23
CA ASN A 473 -33.20 -19.44 -93.41
C ASN A 473 -34.61 -19.20 -92.87
N ASN A 474 -34.65 -18.33 -91.86
CA ASN A 474 -35.80 -17.83 -91.14
C ASN A 474 -36.38 -16.52 -91.75
N HIS A 475 -36.33 -16.35 -93.09
CA HIS A 475 -36.89 -15.18 -93.78
C HIS A 475 -37.72 -15.57 -95.02
N GLY A 476 -39.04 -15.34 -94.99
CA GLY A 476 -39.85 -15.13 -96.20
C GLY A 476 -39.27 -13.96 -97.01
N THR A 477 -39.34 -13.86 -98.34
CA THR A 477 -40.27 -14.36 -99.36
C THR A 477 -39.44 -14.72 -100.60
N ASN A 478 -39.54 -15.95 -101.13
CA ASN A 478 -38.84 -16.28 -102.39
C ASN A 478 -39.75 -15.94 -103.59
N ASN A 479 -39.35 -14.92 -104.35
CA ASN A 479 -40.17 -14.27 -105.38
C ASN A 479 -40.02 -14.98 -106.73
N GLY A 480 -41.06 -15.69 -107.18
CA GLY A 480 -41.34 -15.97 -108.58
C GLY A 480 -40.42 -16.97 -109.30
N ALA A 481 -40.77 -18.26 -109.26
CA ALA A 481 -40.45 -19.18 -110.34
C ALA A 481 -41.63 -19.21 -111.32
N THR A 482 -41.55 -18.38 -112.37
CA THR A 482 -42.47 -18.39 -113.51
C THR A 482 -42.13 -19.58 -114.42
N HIS A 483 -43.10 -20.48 -114.60
CA HIS A 483 -43.06 -21.55 -115.60
C HIS A 483 -42.97 -20.95 -117.01
N ASN A 484 -42.02 -21.43 -117.83
CA ASN A 484 -41.75 -20.92 -119.17
C ASN A 484 -42.83 -21.42 -120.18
N ILE A 485 -42.90 -20.80 -121.37
CA ILE A 485 -44.12 -20.66 -122.20
C ILE A 485 -44.21 -21.50 -123.49
N SER A 486 -43.57 -22.64 -123.53
CA SER A 486 -44.01 -23.91 -124.12
C SER A 486 -43.60 -25.05 -123.18
N GLY A 487 -43.67 -24.75 -121.88
CA GLY A 487 -42.54 -25.05 -121.01
C GLY A 487 -41.56 -23.91 -120.97
#